data_AF-A0AAW9BR29-F1
#
_entry.id   AF-A0AAW9BR29-F1
#
_cell.length_a   1.000
_cell.length_b   1.000
_cell.length_c   1.000
_cell.angle_alpha   90.00
_cell.angle_beta   90.00
_cell.angle_gamma   90.00
#
_symmetry.space_group_name_H-M   'P 1'
#
loop_
_entity.id
_entity.type
_entity.pdbx_description
1 polymer ?
#
loop_
_entity_poly.entity_id
_entity_poly.type
_entity_poly.pdbx_seq_one_letter_code
_entity_poly.pdbx_strand_id
1 'polypeptide(L)'
;SVEVKSGYGLTLKDELKMLRAAKALEQERKVKITTTLLAAHALPPEFEGRADDYIEHICQEIIPIVAEENLATSVDVFCESIGFNLEQTERVFATAKQYGLHVKGHTEQLSNLGGTELTARYKGLSADHIEYLDEDGVVALSKSDTVATLLPGAFYFLGETQLPPIELLRKYHVPMA
;
A
#
# COMPACT_ATOMS: atom_id res chain seq x y z
N SER A 1 -16.10 -6.41 7.47
CA SER A 1 -15.80 -5.40 6.45
C SER A 1 -14.82 -6.01 5.46
N VAL A 2 -14.70 -5.46 4.26
CA VAL A 2 -13.75 -5.87 3.24
C VAL A 2 -13.02 -4.62 2.74
N GLU A 3 -11.70 -4.71 2.61
CA GLU A 3 -10.92 -3.67 1.92
C GLU A 3 -10.96 -3.94 0.41
N VAL A 4 -11.15 -2.89 -0.38
CA VAL A 4 -11.03 -2.94 -1.84
C VAL A 4 -10.04 -1.86 -2.27
N LYS A 5 -8.97 -2.29 -2.94
CA LYS A 5 -7.92 -1.41 -3.46
C LYS A 5 -8.16 -1.14 -4.94
N SER A 6 -7.84 0.07 -5.39
CA SER A 6 -7.74 0.39 -6.82
C SER A 6 -6.38 -0.11 -7.37
N GLY A 7 -5.80 0.50 -8.41
CA GLY A 7 -4.45 0.17 -8.89
C GLY A 7 -4.34 -0.73 -10.12
N TYR A 8 -5.45 -1.04 -10.78
CA TYR A 8 -5.45 -1.69 -12.11
C TYR A 8 -5.82 -0.72 -13.25
N GLY A 9 -5.96 0.56 -12.94
CA GLY A 9 -6.30 1.60 -13.92
C GLY A 9 -5.05 2.34 -14.37
N LEU A 10 -4.21 2.74 -13.41
CA LEU A 10 -2.97 3.49 -13.62
C LEU A 10 -3.17 4.84 -14.35
N THR A 11 -4.41 5.32 -14.40
CA THR A 11 -4.81 6.64 -14.89
C THR A 11 -5.79 7.25 -13.90
N LEU A 12 -5.83 8.59 -13.79
CA LEU A 12 -6.80 9.28 -12.93
C LEU A 12 -8.22 8.74 -13.14
N LYS A 13 -8.69 8.72 -14.39
CA LYS A 13 -10.06 8.31 -14.73
C LYS A 13 -10.38 6.90 -14.26
N ASP A 14 -9.47 5.95 -14.49
CA ASP A 14 -9.71 4.54 -14.17
C ASP A 14 -9.53 4.23 -12.69
N GLU A 15 -8.64 4.92 -11.99
CA GLU A 15 -8.52 4.87 -10.54
C GLU A 15 -9.82 5.33 -9.86
N LEU A 16 -10.36 6.49 -10.27
CA LEU A 16 -11.64 6.98 -9.73
C LEU A 16 -12.80 6.02 -10.06
N LYS A 17 -12.81 5.45 -11.27
CA LYS A 17 -13.83 4.46 -11.70
C LYS A 17 -13.85 3.25 -10.76
N MET A 18 -12.69 2.69 -10.43
CA MET A 18 -12.60 1.54 -9.51
C MET A 18 -13.03 1.89 -8.09
N LEU A 19 -12.59 3.04 -7.56
CA LEU A 19 -12.98 3.47 -6.21
C LEU A 19 -14.50 3.72 -6.10
N ARG A 20 -15.10 4.35 -7.12
CA ARG A 20 -16.56 4.53 -7.19
C ARG A 20 -17.30 3.20 -7.27
N ALA A 21 -16.81 2.26 -8.08
CA ALA A 21 -17.39 0.92 -8.17
C ALA A 21 -17.30 0.17 -6.83
N ALA A 22 -16.15 0.24 -6.15
CA ALA A 22 -15.97 -0.36 -4.83
C ALA A 22 -16.95 0.19 -3.79
N LYS A 23 -17.16 1.51 -3.76
CA LYS A 23 -18.17 2.13 -2.87
C LYS A 23 -19.59 1.71 -3.19
N ALA A 24 -19.94 1.58 -4.47
CA ALA A 24 -21.28 1.15 -4.88
C ALA A 24 -21.64 -0.25 -4.34
N LEU A 25 -20.65 -1.12 -4.05
CA LEU A 25 -20.90 -2.46 -3.50
C LEU A 25 -21.61 -2.43 -2.14
N GLU A 26 -21.42 -1.39 -1.32
CA GLU A 26 -22.15 -1.26 -0.04
C GLU A 26 -23.65 -1.04 -0.23
N GLN A 27 -24.06 -0.48 -1.39
CA GLN A 27 -25.48 -0.29 -1.73
C GLN A 27 -26.11 -1.59 -2.24
N GLU A 28 -25.29 -2.48 -2.82
CA GLU A 28 -25.72 -3.74 -3.42
C GLU A 28 -25.75 -4.89 -2.41
N ARG A 29 -24.88 -4.88 -1.40
CA ARG A 29 -24.72 -5.98 -0.44
C ARG A 29 -24.52 -5.46 0.97
N LYS A 30 -24.98 -6.23 1.96
CA LYS A 30 -24.85 -5.90 3.39
C LYS A 30 -23.43 -6.21 3.90
N VAL A 31 -22.44 -5.54 3.33
CA VAL A 31 -21.02 -5.63 3.69
C VAL A 31 -20.43 -4.23 3.76
N LYS A 32 -19.67 -3.94 4.81
CA LYS A 32 -18.92 -2.69 4.92
C LYS A 32 -17.68 -2.76 4.02
N ILE A 33 -17.51 -1.80 3.12
CA ILE A 33 -16.35 -1.65 2.24
C ILE A 33 -15.46 -0.53 2.76
N THR A 34 -14.16 -0.71 2.69
CA THR A 34 -13.16 0.33 2.92
C THR A 34 -12.30 0.43 1.68
N THR A 35 -12.14 1.64 1.15
CA THR A 35 -11.47 1.86 -0.13
C THR A 35 -10.09 2.45 0.05
N THR A 36 -9.13 1.89 -0.69
CA THR A 36 -7.74 2.31 -0.68
C THR A 36 -7.30 2.65 -2.10
N LEU A 37 -6.75 3.84 -2.30
CA LEU A 37 -6.13 4.24 -3.56
C LEU A 37 -4.77 3.54 -3.69
N LEU A 38 -4.56 2.79 -4.76
CA LEU A 38 -3.28 2.14 -5.07
C LEU A 38 -2.81 2.51 -6.49
N ALA A 39 -2.86 3.79 -6.85
CA ALA A 39 -2.38 4.24 -8.17
C ALA A 39 -0.88 3.90 -8.38
N ALA A 40 -0.09 3.92 -7.31
CA ALA A 40 1.30 3.48 -7.30
C ALA A 40 1.41 1.94 -7.17
N HIS A 41 0.66 1.19 -7.99
CA HIS A 41 0.74 -0.27 -8.06
C HIS A 41 1.82 -0.75 -9.03
N ALA A 42 1.91 -0.06 -10.17
CA ALA A 42 2.86 -0.34 -11.24
C ALA A 42 3.06 0.92 -12.07
N LEU A 43 4.12 0.96 -12.87
CA LEU A 43 4.36 2.02 -13.83
C LEU A 43 3.52 1.78 -15.09
N PRO A 44 2.58 2.68 -15.46
CA PRO A 44 1.87 2.56 -16.72
C PRO A 44 2.82 2.71 -17.93
N PRO A 45 2.56 2.04 -19.07
CA PRO A 45 3.42 2.09 -20.25
C PRO A 45 3.68 3.51 -20.77
N GLU A 46 2.71 4.42 -20.63
CA GLU A 46 2.83 5.81 -21.05
C GLU A 46 3.93 6.56 -20.30
N PHE A 47 4.33 6.07 -19.12
CA PHE A 47 5.38 6.62 -18.26
C PHE A 47 6.63 5.73 -18.20
N GLU A 48 6.83 4.81 -19.16
CA GLU A 48 8.05 4.00 -19.23
C GLU A 48 9.31 4.86 -19.18
N GLY A 49 10.25 4.53 -18.28
CA GLY A 49 11.46 5.31 -18.04
C GLY A 49 11.25 6.65 -17.31
N ARG A 50 10.02 6.95 -16.88
CA ARG A 50 9.61 8.23 -16.28
C ARG A 50 8.79 8.02 -14.99
N ALA A 51 9.23 7.10 -14.15
CA ALA A 51 8.53 6.75 -12.90
C ALA A 51 8.31 7.97 -11.98
N ASP A 52 9.27 8.90 -11.91
CA ASP A 52 9.14 10.09 -11.08
C ASP A 52 8.07 11.07 -11.59
N ASP A 53 7.86 11.15 -12.91
CA ASP A 53 6.77 11.93 -13.52
C ASP A 53 5.40 11.30 -13.15
N TYR A 54 5.33 9.97 -13.11
CA TYR A 54 4.09 9.28 -12.73
C TYR A 54 3.77 9.47 -11.24
N ILE A 55 4.79 9.41 -10.37
CA ILE A 55 4.64 9.73 -8.96
C ILE A 55 4.21 11.18 -8.76
N GLU A 56 4.76 12.12 -9.55
CA GLU A 56 4.31 13.51 -9.51
C GLU A 56 2.84 13.65 -9.92
N HIS A 57 2.41 12.96 -10.98
CA HIS A 57 1.00 12.93 -11.40
C HIS A 57 0.09 12.34 -10.31
N ILE A 58 0.50 11.27 -9.64
CA ILE A 58 -0.24 10.70 -8.50
C ILE A 58 -0.41 11.74 -7.39
N CYS A 59 0.68 12.43 -7.02
CA CYS A 59 0.70 13.37 -5.91
C CYS A 59 -0.04 14.68 -6.23
N GLN A 60 0.12 15.22 -7.44
CA GLN A 60 -0.46 16.51 -7.83
C GLN A 60 -1.90 16.43 -8.34
N GLU A 61 -2.33 15.28 -8.88
CA GLU A 61 -3.64 15.16 -9.51
C GLU A 61 -4.51 14.08 -8.86
N ILE A 62 -4.00 12.85 -8.72
CA ILE A 62 -4.85 11.71 -8.30
C ILE A 62 -5.24 11.79 -6.82
N ILE A 63 -4.26 11.92 -5.91
CA ILE A 63 -4.53 11.98 -4.47
C ILE A 63 -5.46 13.15 -4.10
N PRO A 64 -5.24 14.39 -4.60
CA PRO A 64 -6.11 15.52 -4.28
C PRO A 64 -7.56 15.27 -4.67
N ILE A 65 -7.81 14.76 -5.88
CA ILE A 65 -9.17 14.51 -6.38
C ILE A 65 -9.83 13.36 -5.59
N VAL A 66 -9.09 12.30 -5.29
CA VAL A 66 -9.58 11.19 -4.46
C VAL A 66 -9.99 11.67 -3.07
N ALA A 67 -9.21 12.57 -2.47
CA ALA A 67 -9.53 13.15 -1.17
C ALA A 67 -10.74 14.09 -1.23
N GLU A 68 -10.80 14.98 -2.23
CA GLU A 68 -11.92 15.92 -2.43
C GLU A 68 -13.25 15.18 -2.63
N GLU A 69 -13.26 14.16 -3.47
CA GLU A 69 -14.42 13.30 -3.70
C GLU A 69 -14.65 12.25 -2.59
N ASN A 70 -13.81 12.26 -1.55
CA ASN A 70 -13.82 11.31 -0.43
C ASN A 70 -13.78 9.83 -0.86
N LEU A 71 -13.16 9.50 -2.00
CA LEU A 71 -13.27 8.19 -2.64
C LEU A 71 -12.46 7.08 -1.96
N ALA A 72 -11.42 7.43 -1.20
CA ALA A 72 -10.61 6.50 -0.42
C ALA A 72 -10.39 7.02 1.00
N THR A 73 -10.15 6.09 1.94
CA THR A 73 -9.71 6.42 3.31
C THR A 73 -8.21 6.27 3.49
N SER A 74 -7.56 5.56 2.57
CA SER A 74 -6.14 5.22 2.61
C SER A 74 -5.52 5.30 1.22
N VAL A 75 -4.21 5.52 1.19
CA VAL A 75 -3.34 5.39 0.02
C VAL A 75 -2.34 4.25 0.27
N ASP A 76 -2.05 3.49 -0.76
CA ASP A 76 -1.14 2.35 -0.74
C ASP A 76 -0.15 2.46 -1.90
N VAL A 77 1.01 1.81 -1.75
CA VAL A 77 2.12 1.81 -2.70
C VAL A 77 2.73 0.43 -2.76
N PHE A 78 3.06 -0.02 -3.97
CA PHE A 78 3.91 -1.18 -4.17
C PHE A 78 5.38 -0.77 -4.12
N CYS A 79 5.97 -0.83 -2.92
CA CYS A 79 7.37 -0.49 -2.68
C CYS A 79 8.24 -1.72 -2.90
N GLU A 80 8.82 -1.84 -4.09
CA GLU A 80 9.54 -3.04 -4.53
C GLU A 80 10.49 -2.71 -5.69
N SER A 81 11.50 -3.55 -5.90
CA SER A 81 12.49 -3.46 -6.98
C SER A 81 11.88 -3.44 -8.38
N ILE A 82 10.71 -4.06 -8.55
CA ILE A 82 9.92 -4.06 -9.78
C ILE A 82 8.72 -3.10 -9.73
N GLY A 83 8.56 -2.36 -8.64
CA GLY A 83 7.52 -1.38 -8.39
C GLY A 83 8.10 0.03 -8.26
N PHE A 84 7.84 0.68 -7.13
CA PHE A 84 8.36 2.00 -6.80
C PHE A 84 9.42 1.92 -5.70
N ASN A 85 10.43 2.77 -5.79
CA ASN A 85 11.50 2.81 -4.79
C ASN A 85 11.06 3.52 -3.50
N LEU A 86 11.96 3.57 -2.51
CA LEU A 86 11.67 4.14 -1.19
C LEU A 86 11.38 5.65 -1.23
N GLU A 87 12.12 6.42 -2.04
CA GLU A 87 11.95 7.88 -2.19
C GLU A 87 10.61 8.22 -2.86
N GLN A 88 10.25 7.46 -3.90
CA GLN A 88 8.96 7.56 -4.59
C GLN A 88 7.80 7.22 -3.66
N THR A 89 7.94 6.17 -2.87
CA THR A 89 6.95 5.76 -1.86
C THR A 89 6.77 6.86 -0.81
N GLU A 90 7.86 7.46 -0.34
CA GLU A 90 7.82 8.54 0.65
C GLU A 90 7.08 9.78 0.12
N ARG A 91 7.28 10.17 -1.15
CA ARG A 91 6.54 11.27 -1.79
C ARG A 91 5.03 11.02 -1.78
N VAL A 92 4.60 9.79 -2.09
CA VAL A 92 3.19 9.40 -2.07
C VAL A 92 2.64 9.45 -0.65
N PHE A 93 3.35 8.90 0.34
CA PHE A 93 2.91 8.90 1.74
C PHE A 93 2.82 10.31 2.32
N ALA A 94 3.81 11.17 2.04
CA ALA A 94 3.79 12.57 2.46
C ALA A 94 2.57 13.30 1.90
N THR A 95 2.27 13.10 0.62
CA THR A 95 1.11 13.71 -0.03
C THR A 95 -0.21 13.18 0.55
N ALA A 96 -0.34 11.86 0.70
CA ALA A 96 -1.53 11.26 1.33
C ALA A 96 -1.82 11.85 2.71
N LYS A 97 -0.78 12.05 3.55
CA LYS A 97 -0.92 12.69 4.87
C LYS A 97 -1.35 14.15 4.79
N GLN A 98 -0.86 14.92 3.82
CA GLN A 98 -1.30 16.30 3.61
C GLN A 98 -2.81 16.40 3.33
N TYR A 99 -3.36 15.41 2.63
CA TYR A 99 -4.80 15.32 2.32
C TYR A 99 -5.61 14.53 3.37
N GLY A 100 -5.03 14.24 4.54
CA GLY A 100 -5.72 13.57 5.63
C GLY A 100 -6.05 12.10 5.40
N LEU A 101 -5.41 11.46 4.41
CA LEU A 101 -5.57 10.04 4.12
C LEU A 101 -4.60 9.20 4.96
N HIS A 102 -5.04 8.02 5.36
CA HIS A 102 -4.14 7.03 5.95
C HIS A 102 -3.18 6.47 4.90
N VAL A 103 -2.09 5.84 5.33
CA VAL A 103 -1.16 5.16 4.43
C VAL A 103 -1.02 3.69 4.79
N LYS A 104 -0.74 2.88 3.79
CA LYS A 104 -0.44 1.44 3.85
C LYS A 104 0.65 1.15 2.82
N GLY A 105 1.31 0.01 2.90
CA GLY A 105 2.32 -0.37 1.89
C GLY A 105 2.30 -1.86 1.60
N HIS A 106 2.41 -2.22 0.33
CA HIS A 106 2.92 -3.53 -0.06
C HIS A 106 4.44 -3.45 -0.03
N THR A 107 5.05 -4.19 0.89
CA THR A 107 6.46 -4.02 1.25
C THR A 107 7.13 -5.36 1.46
N GLU A 108 8.38 -5.45 1.05
CA GLU A 108 9.25 -6.62 1.24
C GLU A 108 8.66 -7.94 0.75
N GLN A 109 7.89 -7.90 -0.33
CA GLN A 109 7.30 -9.10 -0.92
C GLN A 109 8.35 -9.94 -1.65
N LEU A 110 9.23 -9.30 -2.42
CA LEU A 110 10.21 -9.96 -3.29
C LEU A 110 11.65 -9.57 -2.95
N SER A 111 11.86 -8.37 -2.39
CA SER A 111 13.15 -7.92 -1.88
C SER A 111 12.98 -6.93 -0.73
N ASN A 112 13.99 -6.76 0.12
CA ASN A 112 13.94 -5.79 1.21
C ASN A 112 14.48 -4.41 0.77
N LEU A 113 13.61 -3.40 0.72
CA LEU A 113 13.95 -2.01 0.40
C LEU A 113 13.79 -1.04 1.58
N GLY A 114 13.33 -1.50 2.74
CA GLY A 114 13.03 -0.65 3.90
C GLY A 114 11.66 0.05 3.82
N GLY A 115 10.77 -0.38 2.93
CA GLY A 115 9.40 0.12 2.81
C GLY A 115 8.57 -0.12 4.08
N THR A 116 8.82 -1.20 4.81
CA THR A 116 8.15 -1.47 6.10
C THR A 116 8.52 -0.42 7.16
N GLU A 117 9.81 -0.08 7.28
CA GLU A 117 10.28 0.97 8.20
C GLU A 117 9.68 2.33 7.84
N LEU A 118 9.63 2.65 6.55
CA LEU A 118 8.99 3.87 6.05
C LEU A 118 7.50 3.89 6.41
N THR A 119 6.79 2.79 6.21
CA THR A 119 5.37 2.66 6.57
C THR A 119 5.15 2.88 8.07
N ALA A 120 6.00 2.29 8.92
CA ALA A 120 5.97 2.51 10.36
C ALA A 120 6.24 3.98 10.74
N ARG A 121 7.22 4.62 10.10
CA ARG A 121 7.57 6.04 10.30
C ARG A 121 6.40 6.98 10.00
N TYR A 122 5.64 6.68 8.95
CA TYR A 122 4.44 7.43 8.59
C TYR A 122 3.19 7.02 9.40
N LYS A 123 3.33 6.16 10.41
CA LYS A 123 2.21 5.60 11.18
C LYS A 123 1.15 5.02 10.24
N GLY A 124 1.60 4.23 9.26
CA GLY A 124 0.74 3.53 8.34
C GLY A 124 -0.12 2.50 9.08
N LEU A 125 -1.28 2.17 8.52
CA LEU A 125 -2.20 1.21 9.13
C LEU A 125 -1.62 -0.21 9.09
N SER A 126 -0.99 -0.58 7.97
CA SER A 126 -0.30 -1.87 7.84
C SER A 126 0.82 -1.84 6.80
N ALA A 127 1.79 -2.72 7.02
CA ALA A 127 2.77 -3.18 6.04
C ALA A 127 2.35 -4.60 5.63
N ASP A 128 2.08 -4.79 4.35
CA ASP A 128 1.50 -6.01 3.78
C ASP A 128 2.61 -6.81 3.05
N HIS A 129 2.44 -8.14 2.94
CA HIS A 129 3.42 -9.11 2.40
C HIS A 129 4.53 -9.52 3.37
N ILE A 130 5.59 -8.72 3.47
CA ILE A 130 6.70 -8.83 4.43
C ILE A 130 7.49 -10.14 4.42
N GLU A 131 7.51 -10.89 3.32
CA GLU A 131 8.33 -12.11 3.16
C GLU A 131 9.83 -11.88 3.45
N TYR A 132 10.36 -10.75 2.98
CA TYR A 132 11.78 -10.37 3.11
C TYR A 132 12.06 -9.37 4.24
N LEU A 133 11.10 -9.14 5.13
CA LEU A 133 11.25 -8.23 6.26
C LEU A 133 12.38 -8.69 7.21
N ASP A 134 13.27 -7.76 7.56
CA ASP A 134 14.38 -7.98 8.48
C ASP A 134 14.05 -7.60 9.94
N GLU A 135 15.01 -7.81 10.85
CA GLU A 135 14.80 -7.51 12.27
C GLU A 135 14.66 -6.01 12.54
N ASP A 136 15.33 -5.15 11.79
CA ASP A 136 15.23 -3.70 11.95
C ASP A 136 13.82 -3.20 11.58
N GLY A 137 13.26 -3.71 10.49
CA GLY A 137 11.87 -3.46 10.12
C GLY A 137 10.86 -4.01 11.13
N VAL A 138 11.08 -5.22 11.69
CA VAL A 138 10.24 -5.76 12.78
C VAL A 138 10.32 -4.86 14.02
N VAL A 139 11.51 -4.39 14.38
CA VAL A 139 11.71 -3.47 15.50
C VAL A 139 10.99 -2.14 15.24
N ALA A 140 11.00 -1.62 14.01
CA ALA A 140 10.26 -0.42 13.63
C ALA A 140 8.74 -0.61 13.81
N LEU A 141 8.18 -1.74 13.35
CA LEU A 141 6.77 -2.08 13.55
C LEU A 141 6.42 -2.19 15.03
N SER A 142 7.28 -2.81 15.85
CA SER A 142 7.03 -2.95 17.30
C SER A 142 6.95 -1.62 18.05
N LYS A 143 7.46 -0.55 17.44
CA LYS A 143 7.46 0.82 17.98
C LYS A 143 6.36 1.70 17.36
N SER A 144 5.50 1.14 16.50
CA SER A 144 4.36 1.83 15.89
C SER A 144 3.06 1.05 16.09
N ASP A 145 1.94 1.64 15.67
CA ASP A 145 0.64 0.96 15.63
C ASP A 145 0.40 0.26 14.27
N THR A 146 1.45 0.10 13.46
CA THR A 146 1.38 -0.51 12.12
C THR A 146 1.28 -2.03 12.24
N VAL A 147 0.24 -2.60 11.62
CA VAL A 147 0.01 -4.04 11.60
C VAL A 147 0.87 -4.71 10.52
N ALA A 148 1.42 -5.88 10.82
CA ALA A 148 2.03 -6.77 9.83
C ALA A 148 0.93 -7.63 9.18
N THR A 149 0.53 -7.33 7.94
CA THR A 149 -0.51 -8.12 7.24
C THR A 149 0.13 -9.26 6.46
N LEU A 150 -0.19 -10.49 6.84
CA LEU A 150 0.31 -11.69 6.16
C LEU A 150 -0.61 -12.05 5.00
N LEU A 151 -0.04 -12.34 3.83
CA LEU A 151 -0.80 -12.66 2.61
C LEU A 151 -0.52 -14.08 2.10
N PRO A 152 -0.90 -15.12 2.86
CA PRO A 152 -0.56 -16.51 2.54
C PRO A 152 -1.12 -17.01 1.21
N GLY A 153 -2.20 -16.39 0.71
CA GLY A 153 -2.76 -16.70 -0.60
C GLY A 153 -1.83 -16.32 -1.75
N ALA A 154 -1.19 -15.15 -1.68
CA ALA A 154 -0.21 -14.71 -2.67
C ALA A 154 1.06 -15.58 -2.58
N PHE A 155 1.58 -15.78 -1.37
CA PHE A 155 2.71 -16.67 -1.09
C PHE A 155 2.52 -18.06 -1.71
N TYR A 156 1.36 -18.70 -1.43
CA TYR A 156 1.03 -20.01 -1.97
C TYR A 156 0.94 -20.01 -3.50
N PHE A 157 0.23 -19.05 -4.09
CA PHE A 157 -0.04 -19.03 -5.53
C PHE A 157 1.20 -18.72 -6.36
N LEU A 158 2.12 -17.91 -5.83
CA LEU A 158 3.40 -17.60 -6.47
C LEU A 158 4.44 -18.72 -6.29
N GLY A 159 4.18 -19.70 -5.41
CA GLY A 159 5.15 -20.74 -5.09
C GLY A 159 6.41 -20.19 -4.40
N GLU A 160 6.26 -19.10 -3.65
CA GLU A 160 7.36 -18.49 -2.91
C GLU A 160 7.86 -19.45 -1.82
N THR A 161 9.15 -19.34 -1.50
CA THR A 161 9.83 -20.17 -0.51
C THR A 161 10.36 -19.36 0.67
N GLN A 162 10.59 -18.06 0.48
CA GLN A 162 10.94 -17.14 1.54
C GLN A 162 9.73 -16.85 2.44
N LEU A 163 9.76 -17.37 3.67
CA LEU A 163 8.68 -17.14 4.64
C LEU A 163 8.81 -15.77 5.30
N PRO A 164 7.70 -15.07 5.59
CA PRO A 164 7.74 -13.87 6.43
C PRO A 164 8.26 -14.21 7.85
N PRO A 165 8.87 -13.25 8.57
CA PRO A 165 9.57 -13.51 9.83
C PRO A 165 8.61 -13.67 11.03
N ILE A 166 7.70 -14.66 10.98
CA ILE A 166 6.61 -14.86 11.96
C ILE A 166 7.11 -14.96 13.41
N GLU A 167 8.16 -15.74 13.65
CA GLU A 167 8.69 -15.92 15.01
C GLU A 167 9.30 -14.61 15.55
N LEU A 168 9.85 -13.78 14.67
CA LEU A 168 10.40 -12.48 15.02
C LEU A 168 9.28 -11.50 15.36
N LEU A 169 8.24 -11.43 14.53
CA LEU A 169 7.03 -10.64 14.79
C LEU A 169 6.41 -11.00 16.14
N ARG A 170 6.32 -12.31 16.45
CA ARG A 170 5.84 -12.79 17.77
C ARG A 170 6.74 -12.35 18.92
N LYS A 171 8.07 -12.50 18.77
CA LYS A 171 9.07 -12.09 19.78
C LYS A 171 8.95 -10.61 20.13
N TYR A 172 8.70 -9.75 19.14
CA TYR A 172 8.55 -8.31 19.32
C TYR A 172 7.11 -7.85 19.56
N HIS A 173 6.16 -8.78 19.71
CA HIS A 173 4.75 -8.50 19.93
C HIS A 173 4.11 -7.60 18.85
N VAL A 174 4.57 -7.71 17.61
CA VAL A 174 3.97 -6.99 16.47
C VAL A 174 2.61 -7.61 16.17
N PRO A 175 1.52 -6.82 16.10
CA PRO A 175 0.22 -7.33 15.71
C PRO A 175 0.27 -7.84 14.27
N MET A 176 -0.23 -9.05 14.05
CA MET A 176 -0.34 -9.67 12.73
C MET A 176 -1.81 -9.82 12.34
N ALA A 177 -2.13 -9.53 11.08
CA ALA A 177 -3.45 -9.73 10.47
C ALA A 177 -3.40 -10.78 9.36
#